data_AF-A0AAU4BLE0-F1
#
_entry.id   AF-A0AAU4BLE0-F1
#
_cell.length_a   1.000
_cell.length_b   1.000
_cell.length_c   1.000
_cell.angle_alpha   90.00
_cell.angle_beta   90.00
_cell.angle_gamma   90.00
#
_symmetry.space_group_name_H-M   'P 1'
#
loop_
_entity.id
_entity.type
_entity.pdbx_description
1 polymer ?
#
loop_
_entity_poly.entity_id
_entity_poly.type
_entity_poly.pdbx_seq_one_letter_code
_entity_poly.pdbx_strand_id
1 'polypeptide(L)'
;MSRIARDLVERAGVDVDVLIQRLTAAAQAKLSAHYRYTILHAGLAALMGERLRELLMDVRTEHHNHFDALVTRIYELDGRLPDDLDQFAATDPAAENLTGDIGDSPNALVTALIDSGRRGTRHYTRLCELTEDKDHRTYDLAQAILFEESEHEAWFHEFLGTGPPPRFQRGFRGRSPYLTRLPHNDPDPA
;
A
#
# COMPACT_ATOMS: atom_id res chain seq x y z
N MET A 1 -15.97 16.89 8.71
CA MET A 1 -16.77 15.71 8.32
C MET A 1 -17.59 15.25 9.52
N SER A 2 -18.68 14.51 9.27
CA SER A 2 -19.60 14.08 10.32
C SER A 2 -18.94 13.10 11.30
N ARG A 3 -18.97 13.36 12.62
CA ARG A 3 -18.49 12.46 13.68
C ARG A 3 -19.23 11.11 13.74
N ILE A 4 -20.30 10.95 12.95
CA ILE A 4 -21.13 9.74 12.92
C ILE A 4 -20.33 8.50 12.51
N ALA A 5 -19.41 8.62 11.54
CA ALA A 5 -18.63 7.47 11.09
C ALA A 5 -17.76 6.90 12.22
N ARG A 6 -17.07 7.77 12.97
CA ARG A 6 -16.28 7.38 14.14
C ARG A 6 -17.16 6.77 15.24
N ASP A 7 -18.25 7.43 15.62
CA ASP A 7 -19.17 6.94 16.68
C ASP A 7 -19.75 5.56 16.37
N LEU A 8 -20.13 5.29 15.11
CA LEU A 8 -20.62 3.97 14.71
C LEU A 8 -19.56 2.87 14.87
N VAL A 9 -18.31 3.17 14.51
CA VAL A 9 -17.19 2.21 14.63
C VAL A 9 -16.81 1.98 16.10
N GLU A 10 -16.82 3.03 16.94
CA GLU A 10 -16.60 2.91 18.39
C GLU A 10 -17.70 2.05 19.04
N ARG A 11 -18.98 2.27 18.69
CA ARG A 11 -20.10 1.46 19.18
C ARG A 11 -20.04 -0.01 18.76
N ALA A 12 -19.41 -0.30 17.62
CA ALA A 12 -19.15 -1.66 17.17
C ALA A 12 -17.98 -2.34 17.93
N GLY A 13 -17.36 -1.64 18.89
CA GLY A 13 -16.33 -2.20 19.77
C GLY A 13 -14.92 -2.14 19.18
N VAL A 14 -14.67 -1.26 18.21
CA VAL A 14 -13.33 -0.99 17.69
C VAL A 14 -12.75 0.21 18.43
N ASP A 15 -11.51 0.06 18.92
CA ASP A 15 -10.71 1.19 19.37
C ASP A 15 -10.28 2.01 18.15
N VAL A 16 -10.99 3.12 17.89
CA VAL A 16 -10.78 3.94 16.69
C VAL A 16 -9.42 4.64 16.71
N ASP A 17 -8.87 4.96 17.87
CA ASP A 17 -7.55 5.59 17.94
C ASP A 17 -6.45 4.60 17.56
N VAL A 18 -6.56 3.35 18.01
CA VAL A 18 -5.68 2.26 17.55
C VAL A 18 -5.87 1.98 16.07
N LEU A 19 -7.11 2.03 15.56
CA LEU A 19 -7.38 1.87 14.13
C LEU A 19 -6.70 2.97 13.30
N ILE A 20 -6.89 4.24 13.68
CA ILE A 20 -6.27 5.40 13.02
C ILE A 20 -4.75 5.30 13.06
N GLN A 21 -4.16 4.87 14.18
CA GLN A 21 -2.72 4.67 14.29
C GLN A 21 -2.22 3.64 13.26
N ARG A 22 -2.92 2.50 13.10
CA ARG A 22 -2.56 1.46 12.14
C ARG A 22 -2.76 1.88 10.69
N LEU A 23 -3.83 2.62 10.40
CA LEU A 23 -4.07 3.18 9.07
C LEU A 23 -3.01 4.24 8.71
N THR A 24 -2.62 5.07 9.68
CA THR A 24 -1.56 6.08 9.52
C THR A 24 -0.22 5.40 9.20
N ALA A 25 0.15 4.36 9.95
CA ALA A 25 1.35 3.57 9.66
C ALA A 25 1.31 2.92 8.26
N ALA A 26 0.14 2.43 7.82
CA ALA A 26 -0.02 1.92 6.46
C ALA A 26 0.18 3.04 5.41
N ALA A 27 -0.42 4.21 5.62
CA ALA A 27 -0.27 5.36 4.71
C ALA A 27 1.20 5.80 4.60
N GLN A 28 1.92 5.88 5.72
CA GLN A 28 3.35 6.17 5.76
C GLN A 28 4.16 5.19 4.91
N ALA A 29 3.90 3.89 5.08
CA ALA A 29 4.58 2.85 4.31
C ALA A 29 4.29 2.98 2.80
N LYS A 30 3.06 3.33 2.41
CA LYS A 30 2.67 3.49 1.00
C LYS A 30 3.30 4.71 0.34
N LEU A 31 3.30 5.86 1.00
CA LEU A 31 3.98 7.05 0.48
C LEU A 31 5.49 6.83 0.37
N SER A 32 6.08 6.21 1.40
CA SER A 32 7.51 5.90 1.40
C SER A 32 7.89 4.93 0.28
N ALA A 33 7.09 3.88 0.06
CA ALA A 33 7.30 2.94 -1.05
C ALA A 33 7.16 3.64 -2.41
N HIS A 34 6.15 4.50 -2.59
CA HIS A 34 5.97 5.29 -3.81
C HIS A 34 7.20 6.16 -4.11
N TYR A 35 7.73 6.85 -3.10
CA TYR A 35 8.95 7.66 -3.22
C TYR A 35 10.18 6.80 -3.56
N ARG A 36 10.41 5.71 -2.82
CA ARG A 36 11.54 4.79 -3.06
C ARG A 36 11.50 4.23 -4.48
N TYR A 37 10.34 3.79 -4.95
CA TYR A 37 10.19 3.25 -6.31
C TYR A 37 10.40 4.32 -7.39
N THR A 38 10.08 5.59 -7.10
CA THR A 38 10.41 6.71 -7.99
C THR A 38 11.93 6.89 -8.12
N ILE A 39 12.67 6.83 -7.02
CA ILE A 39 14.14 6.89 -7.06
C ILE A 39 14.73 5.67 -7.77
N LEU A 40 14.25 4.46 -7.47
CA LEU A 40 14.73 3.24 -8.13
C LEU A 40 14.53 3.33 -9.64
N HIS A 41 13.35 3.79 -10.08
CA HIS A 41 13.05 3.99 -11.49
C HIS A 41 13.99 5.01 -12.15
N ALA A 42 14.29 6.12 -11.47
CA ALA A 42 15.15 7.18 -12.01
C ALA A 42 16.65 6.80 -12.01
N GLY A 43 17.13 6.18 -10.93
CA GLY A 43 18.55 5.91 -10.70
C GLY A 43 19.06 4.60 -11.29
N LEU A 44 18.19 3.59 -11.45
CA LEU A 44 18.58 2.25 -11.92
C LEU A 44 18.02 1.91 -13.30
N ALA A 45 17.49 2.88 -14.05
CA ALA A 45 16.91 2.67 -15.37
C ALA A 45 17.81 1.88 -16.34
N ALA A 46 19.13 2.08 -16.28
CA ALA A 46 20.09 1.38 -17.15
C ALA A 46 20.39 -0.06 -16.68
N LEU A 47 20.23 -0.35 -15.39
CA LEU A 47 20.43 -1.68 -14.78
C LEU A 47 19.16 -2.52 -14.84
N MET A 48 18.01 -1.86 -14.86
CA MET A 48 16.69 -2.47 -14.87
C MET A 48 16.23 -2.72 -16.30
N GLY A 49 16.25 -3.98 -16.74
CA GLY A 49 15.61 -4.36 -18.01
C GLY A 49 14.13 -3.94 -18.04
N GLU A 50 13.58 -3.75 -19.25
CA GLU A 50 12.26 -3.18 -19.49
C GLU A 50 11.13 -3.79 -18.64
N ARG A 51 11.13 -5.12 -18.53
CA ARG A 51 10.13 -5.87 -17.76
C ARG A 51 10.10 -5.51 -16.27
N LEU A 52 11.26 -5.28 -15.66
CA LEU A 52 11.30 -4.87 -14.24
C LEU A 52 10.88 -3.41 -14.08
N ARG A 53 11.28 -2.58 -15.05
CA ARG A 53 10.93 -1.16 -15.09
C ARG A 53 9.41 -0.96 -15.13
N GLU A 54 8.71 -1.65 -16.02
CA GLU A 54 7.24 -1.64 -16.11
C GLU A 54 6.58 -2.15 -14.83
N LEU A 55 7.06 -3.28 -14.29
CA LEU A 55 6.53 -3.84 -13.05
C LEU A 55 6.63 -2.86 -11.87
N LEU A 56 7.78 -2.19 -11.69
CA LEU A 56 7.92 -1.21 -10.62
C LEU A 56 7.03 0.02 -10.84
N MET A 57 6.80 0.43 -12.09
CA MET A 57 5.90 1.55 -12.39
C MET A 57 4.44 1.22 -12.01
N ASP A 58 3.99 0.00 -12.31
CA ASP A 58 2.66 -0.48 -11.94
C ASP A 58 2.49 -0.50 -10.41
N VAL A 59 3.41 -1.17 -9.70
CA VAL A 59 3.38 -1.27 -8.22
C VAL A 59 3.45 0.11 -7.57
N ARG A 60 4.29 1.02 -8.09
CA ARG A 60 4.39 2.40 -7.62
C ARG A 60 3.06 3.15 -7.74
N THR A 61 2.35 2.95 -8.85
CA THR A 61 1.06 3.61 -9.10
C THR A 61 0.02 3.09 -8.12
N GLU A 62 -0.02 1.77 -7.89
CA GLU A 62 -0.94 1.19 -6.90
C GLU A 62 -0.62 1.65 -5.47
N HIS A 63 0.65 1.76 -5.08
CA HIS A 63 1.02 2.34 -3.78
C HIS A 63 0.54 3.79 -3.59
N HIS A 64 0.53 4.61 -4.66
CA HIS A 64 -0.05 5.96 -4.57
C HIS A 64 -1.56 5.91 -4.32
N ASN A 65 -2.28 5.09 -5.09
CA ASN A 65 -3.73 4.91 -4.91
C ASN A 65 -4.07 4.37 -3.50
N HIS A 66 -3.25 3.45 -2.98
CA HIS A 66 -3.39 2.92 -1.62
C HIS A 66 -3.22 4.03 -0.59
N PHE A 67 -2.21 4.89 -0.75
CA PHE A 67 -1.99 6.02 0.13
C PHE A 67 -3.21 6.94 0.18
N ASP A 68 -3.71 7.38 -0.97
CA ASP A 68 -4.86 8.30 -1.05
C ASP A 68 -6.12 7.70 -0.42
N ALA A 69 -6.37 6.40 -0.65
CA ALA A 69 -7.51 5.70 -0.08
C ALA A 69 -7.40 5.58 1.46
N LEU A 70 -6.19 5.33 1.99
CA LEU A 70 -5.92 5.30 3.43
C LEU A 70 -6.08 6.67 4.07
N VAL A 71 -5.55 7.74 3.45
CA VAL A 71 -5.70 9.11 3.94
C VAL A 71 -7.17 9.49 4.02
N THR A 72 -7.93 9.21 2.96
CA THR A 72 -9.37 9.46 2.94
C THR A 72 -10.06 8.78 4.14
N ARG A 73 -9.77 7.50 4.37
CA ARG A 73 -10.37 6.75 5.48
C ARG A 73 -9.96 7.26 6.86
N ILE A 74 -8.70 7.67 7.04
CA ILE A 74 -8.22 8.27 8.29
C ILE A 74 -9.05 9.51 8.61
N TYR A 75 -9.29 10.38 7.63
CA TYR A 75 -10.04 11.61 7.84
C TYR A 75 -11.54 11.37 8.04
N GLU A 76 -12.11 10.35 7.42
CA GLU A 76 -13.50 9.90 7.68
C GLU A 76 -13.72 9.47 9.14
N LEU A 77 -12.71 8.84 9.75
CA LEU A 77 -12.69 8.42 11.16
C LEU A 77 -12.32 9.57 12.11
N ASP A 78 -12.29 10.82 11.62
CA ASP A 78 -11.86 12.02 12.35
C ASP A 78 -10.39 11.98 12.82
N GLY A 79 -9.56 11.13 12.20
CA GLY A 79 -8.11 11.16 12.35
C GLY A 79 -7.46 12.26 11.51
N ARG A 80 -6.21 12.58 11.80
CA ARG A 80 -5.41 13.57 11.05
C ARG A 80 -3.99 13.04 10.87
N LEU A 81 -3.43 13.28 9.69
CA LEU A 81 -2.00 13.12 9.48
C LEU A 81 -1.25 14.35 10.03
N PRO A 82 0.03 14.22 10.42
CA PRO A 82 0.89 15.36 10.70
C PRO A 82 0.97 16.28 9.48
N ASP A 83 0.91 17.60 9.69
CA ASP A 83 1.08 18.60 8.63
C ASP A 83 2.54 18.71 8.14
N ASP A 84 3.48 18.22 8.95
CA ASP A 84 4.90 18.23 8.68
C ASP A 84 5.34 16.86 8.12
N LEU A 85 5.99 16.89 6.95
CA LEU A 85 6.42 15.68 6.26
C LEU A 85 7.48 14.92 7.07
N ASP A 86 8.38 15.63 7.75
CA ASP A 86 9.43 14.99 8.55
C ASP A 86 8.81 14.23 9.73
N GLN A 87 7.84 14.82 10.42
CA GLN A 87 7.05 14.14 11.45
C GLN A 87 6.26 12.94 10.89
N PHE A 88 5.69 13.07 9.70
CA PHE A 88 5.00 11.96 9.04
C PHE A 88 5.99 10.85 8.63
N ALA A 89 7.21 11.17 8.23
CA ALA A 89 8.21 10.20 7.77
C ALA A 89 9.02 9.57 8.92
N ALA A 90 9.13 10.25 10.07
CA ALA A 90 9.98 9.84 11.19
C ALA A 90 9.56 8.53 11.89
N THR A 91 8.36 8.00 11.60
CA THR A 91 7.76 6.86 12.32
C THR A 91 7.83 5.51 11.60
N ASP A 92 8.53 5.40 10.47
CA ASP A 92 8.71 4.11 9.76
C ASP A 92 10.05 3.43 10.11
N PRO A 93 10.16 2.64 11.20
CA PRO A 93 11.34 1.82 11.46
C PRO A 93 11.49 0.66 10.44
N ALA A 94 10.47 0.39 9.62
CA ALA A 94 10.52 -0.55 8.52
C ALA A 94 10.94 0.12 7.19
N ALA A 95 11.42 1.37 7.26
CA ALA A 95 12.09 2.05 6.17
C ALA A 95 13.43 1.38 5.85
N GLU A 96 13.37 0.18 5.27
CA GLU A 96 14.51 -0.46 4.66
C GLU A 96 15.11 0.50 3.64
N ASN A 97 16.38 0.84 3.86
CA ASN A 97 17.15 1.68 2.97
C ASN A 97 17.56 0.84 1.75
N LEU A 98 16.57 0.55 0.89
CA LEU A 98 16.74 -0.34 -0.26
C LEU A 98 17.88 0.14 -1.16
N THR A 99 18.08 1.46 -1.30
CA THR A 99 19.11 2.03 -2.18
C THR A 99 20.56 1.79 -1.73
N GLY A 100 20.81 1.47 -0.46
CA GLY A 100 22.18 1.30 0.06
C GLY A 100 22.75 -0.11 -0.09
N ASP A 101 21.89 -1.12 -0.26
CA ASP A 101 22.27 -2.54 -0.20
C ASP A 101 21.77 -3.35 -1.42
N ILE A 102 21.17 -2.69 -2.42
CA ILE A 102 20.96 -3.30 -3.73
C ILE A 102 22.34 -3.42 -4.36
N GLY A 103 23.03 -4.54 -4.12
CA GLY A 103 24.10 -4.99 -5.00
C GLY A 103 23.59 -4.96 -6.45
N ASP A 104 24.48 -4.83 -7.42
CA ASP A 104 24.20 -4.55 -8.85
C ASP A 104 23.27 -5.56 -9.59
N SER A 105 22.58 -6.47 -8.88
CA SER A 105 21.65 -7.45 -9.39
C SER A 105 20.17 -7.03 -9.23
N PRO A 106 19.41 -6.96 -10.33
CA PRO A 106 17.95 -6.84 -10.30
C PRO A 106 17.24 -7.88 -9.44
N ASN A 107 17.81 -9.09 -9.31
CA ASN A 107 17.21 -10.13 -8.48
C ASN A 107 17.32 -9.81 -6.98
N ALA A 108 18.44 -9.23 -6.54
CA ALA A 108 18.62 -8.84 -5.14
C ALA A 108 17.62 -7.74 -4.74
N LEU A 109 17.42 -6.74 -5.60
CA LEU A 109 16.36 -5.74 -5.43
C LEU A 109 14.99 -6.42 -5.27
N VAL A 110 14.62 -7.28 -6.22
CA VAL A 110 13.29 -7.92 -6.20
C VAL A 110 13.10 -8.81 -4.97
N THR A 111 14.13 -9.50 -4.49
CA THR A 111 14.07 -10.25 -3.22
C THR A 111 13.79 -9.33 -2.04
N ALA A 112 14.47 -8.18 -1.93
CA ALA A 112 14.19 -7.21 -0.87
C ALA A 112 12.76 -6.65 -0.95
N LEU A 113 12.24 -6.43 -2.17
CA LEU A 113 10.86 -5.98 -2.38
C LEU A 113 9.83 -7.03 -1.93
N ILE A 114 10.09 -8.33 -2.15
CA ILE A 114 9.24 -9.42 -1.65
C ILE A 114 9.19 -9.42 -0.11
N ASP A 115 10.34 -9.29 0.56
CA ASP A 115 10.37 -9.27 2.02
C ASP A 115 9.66 -8.06 2.60
N SER A 116 9.74 -6.90 1.93
CA SER A 116 8.94 -5.72 2.25
C SER A 116 7.45 -5.96 2.04
N GLY A 117 7.04 -6.55 0.92
CA GLY A 117 5.64 -6.87 0.61
C GLY A 117 4.99 -7.77 1.67
N ARG A 118 5.72 -8.78 2.16
CA ARG A 118 5.24 -9.69 3.23
C ARG A 118 4.95 -8.98 4.54
N ARG A 119 5.68 -7.92 4.88
CA ARG A 119 5.36 -7.08 6.05
C ARG A 119 4.04 -6.35 5.84
N GLY A 120 3.83 -5.80 4.64
CA GLY A 120 2.57 -5.17 4.22
C GLY A 120 1.38 -6.13 4.33
N THR A 121 1.47 -7.31 3.73
CA THR A 121 0.42 -8.35 3.77
C THR A 121 -0.01 -8.67 5.21
N ARG A 122 0.95 -8.90 6.13
CA ARG A 122 0.64 -9.14 7.54
C ARG A 122 -0.07 -7.96 8.21
N HIS A 123 0.34 -6.73 7.89
CA HIS A 123 -0.29 -5.52 8.43
C HIS A 123 -1.75 -5.40 7.99
N TYR A 124 -2.03 -5.62 6.70
CA TYR A 124 -3.40 -5.56 6.20
C TYR A 124 -4.27 -6.72 6.67
N THR A 125 -3.74 -7.93 6.80
CA THR A 125 -4.46 -9.03 7.48
C THR A 125 -4.88 -8.62 8.89
N ARG A 126 -3.99 -7.99 9.66
CA ARG A 126 -4.32 -7.52 11.01
C ARG A 126 -5.36 -6.39 11.01
N LEU A 127 -5.35 -5.53 10.00
CA LEU A 127 -6.41 -4.52 9.83
C LEU A 127 -7.76 -5.20 9.55
N CYS A 128 -7.81 -6.18 8.65
CA CYS A 128 -9.02 -6.96 8.39
C CYS A 128 -9.54 -7.62 9.68
N GLU A 129 -8.69 -8.32 10.45
CA GLU A 129 -9.07 -8.92 11.74
C GLU A 129 -9.62 -7.89 12.75
N LEU A 130 -9.06 -6.68 12.77
CA LEU A 130 -9.48 -5.62 13.69
C LEU A 130 -10.90 -5.12 13.36
N THR A 131 -11.25 -5.08 12.07
CA THR A 131 -12.45 -4.43 11.54
C THR A 131 -13.55 -5.39 11.08
N GLU A 132 -13.27 -6.69 11.02
CA GLU A 132 -14.22 -7.73 10.64
C GLU A 132 -15.49 -7.65 11.50
N ASP A 133 -16.65 -7.70 10.83
CA ASP A 133 -18.01 -7.58 11.40
C ASP A 133 -18.27 -6.32 12.26
N LYS A 134 -17.39 -5.31 12.18
CA LYS A 134 -17.48 -4.08 13.00
C LYS A 134 -17.40 -2.80 12.20
N ASP A 135 -16.43 -2.71 11.29
CA ASP A 135 -16.20 -1.57 10.41
C ASP A 135 -16.01 -2.07 8.97
N HIS A 136 -17.12 -2.34 8.29
CA HIS A 136 -17.11 -2.86 6.92
C HIS A 136 -16.39 -1.93 5.94
N ARG A 137 -16.47 -0.60 6.15
CA ARG A 137 -15.80 0.36 5.25
C ARG A 137 -14.29 0.21 5.33
N THR A 138 -13.72 0.13 6.53
CA THR A 138 -12.27 -0.09 6.68
C THR A 138 -11.88 -1.52 6.30
N TYR A 139 -12.72 -2.52 6.62
CA TYR A 139 -12.47 -3.91 6.24
C TYR A 139 -12.35 -4.08 4.74
N ASP A 140 -13.30 -3.56 3.96
CA ASP A 140 -13.30 -3.65 2.50
C ASP A 140 -12.09 -2.94 1.89
N LEU A 141 -11.72 -1.77 2.45
CA LEU A 141 -10.52 -1.04 2.05
C LEU A 141 -9.25 -1.85 2.31
N ALA A 142 -9.08 -2.36 3.53
CA ALA A 142 -7.91 -3.14 3.92
C ALA A 142 -7.81 -4.44 3.10
N GLN A 143 -8.94 -5.10 2.83
CA GLN A 143 -8.99 -6.32 2.03
C GLN A 143 -8.63 -6.04 0.56
N ALA A 144 -9.14 -4.95 -0.01
CA ALA A 144 -8.80 -4.56 -1.38
C ALA A 144 -7.29 -4.31 -1.55
N ILE A 145 -6.67 -3.58 -0.61
CA ILE A 145 -5.22 -3.36 -0.62
C ILE A 145 -4.47 -4.67 -0.40
N LEU A 146 -4.91 -5.52 0.54
CA LEU A 146 -4.31 -6.84 0.80
C LEU A 146 -4.24 -7.71 -0.47
N PHE A 147 -5.29 -7.69 -1.30
CA PHE A 147 -5.29 -8.42 -2.57
C PHE A 147 -4.25 -7.86 -3.54
N GLU A 148 -4.15 -6.54 -3.68
CA GLU A 148 -3.18 -5.90 -4.57
C GLU A 148 -1.74 -6.16 -4.08
N GLU A 149 -1.47 -6.08 -2.78
CA GLU A 149 -0.16 -6.42 -2.21
C GLU A 149 0.23 -7.89 -2.44
N SER A 150 -0.74 -8.79 -2.33
CA SER A 150 -0.54 -10.22 -2.63
C SER A 150 -0.25 -10.43 -4.13
N GLU A 151 -0.86 -9.63 -5.01
CA GLU A 151 -0.55 -9.63 -6.43
C GLU A 151 0.86 -9.09 -6.70
N HIS A 152 1.31 -8.05 -6.00
CA HIS A 152 2.68 -7.51 -6.13
C HIS A 152 3.72 -8.58 -5.80
N GLU A 153 3.57 -9.27 -4.67
CA GLU A 153 4.46 -10.39 -4.28
C GLU A 153 4.47 -11.49 -5.35
N ALA A 154 3.30 -11.83 -5.90
CA ALA A 154 3.20 -12.82 -6.98
C ALA A 154 3.92 -12.36 -8.26
N TRP A 155 3.81 -11.09 -8.64
CA TRP A 155 4.49 -10.53 -9.81
C TRP A 155 6.02 -10.50 -9.62
N PHE A 156 6.50 -10.27 -8.40
CA PHE A 156 7.92 -10.35 -8.08
C PHE A 156 8.46 -11.78 -8.12
N HIS A 157 7.72 -12.76 -7.58
CA HIS A 157 8.09 -14.18 -7.69
C HIS A 157 8.09 -14.66 -9.15
N GLU A 158 7.15 -14.18 -9.95
CA GLU A 158 7.08 -14.40 -11.39
C GLU A 158 8.27 -13.74 -12.12
N PHE A 159 8.71 -12.56 -11.71
CA PHE A 159 9.95 -11.92 -12.19
C PHE A 159 11.17 -12.81 -11.94
N LEU A 160 11.30 -13.35 -10.72
CA LEU A 160 12.40 -14.24 -10.33
C LEU A 160 12.30 -15.66 -10.91
N GLY A 161 11.20 -16.03 -11.57
CA GLY A 161 10.97 -17.40 -12.04
C GLY A 161 10.77 -18.43 -10.93
N THR A 162 10.41 -17.98 -9.72
CA THR A 162 10.18 -18.84 -8.54
C THR A 162 8.69 -19.03 -8.22
N GLY A 163 7.82 -18.25 -8.85
CA GLY A 163 6.38 -18.32 -8.68
C GLY A 163 5.68 -19.30 -9.63
N PRO A 164 4.36 -19.53 -9.42
CA PRO A 164 3.53 -20.25 -10.39
C PRO A 164 3.58 -19.58 -11.77
N PRO A 165 3.26 -20.32 -12.85
CA PRO A 165 3.40 -19.82 -14.22
C PRO A 165 2.64 -18.51 -14.42
N PRO A 166 3.13 -17.67 -15.34
CA PRO A 166 2.61 -16.35 -15.52
C PRO A 166 1.11 -16.21 -15.66
N ARG A 167 0.53 -15.34 -14.82
CA ARG A 167 -0.78 -14.72 -15.11
C ARG A 167 -0.59 -13.30 -15.66
N PHE A 168 0.55 -13.05 -16.32
CA PHE A 168 1.23 -11.77 -16.60
C PHE A 168 0.38 -10.58 -17.08
N GLN A 169 -0.86 -10.78 -17.51
CA GLN A 169 -1.59 -9.76 -18.24
C GLN A 169 -3.08 -9.82 -17.92
N ARG A 170 -3.46 -9.36 -16.73
CA ARG A 170 -4.87 -9.03 -16.52
C ARG A 170 -5.28 -7.70 -17.17
N GLY A 171 -4.37 -7.02 -17.88
CA GLY A 171 -4.62 -5.76 -18.58
C GLY A 171 -4.91 -4.57 -17.65
N PHE A 172 -4.76 -4.75 -16.33
CA PHE A 172 -5.19 -3.79 -15.31
C PHE A 172 -4.12 -3.44 -14.27
N ARG A 173 -2.88 -3.93 -14.40
CA ARG A 173 -1.80 -3.57 -13.48
C ARG A 173 -1.63 -2.04 -13.46
N GLY A 174 -1.29 -1.49 -12.29
CA GLY A 174 -1.17 -0.04 -12.12
C GLY A 174 -2.51 0.68 -12.05
N ARG A 175 -3.65 -0.02 -12.01
CA ARG A 175 -5.00 0.58 -11.96
C ARG A 175 -5.73 0.32 -10.65
N SER A 176 -5.12 -0.37 -9.69
CA SER A 176 -5.75 -0.75 -8.42
C SER A 176 -7.19 -1.26 -8.59
N PRO A 177 -7.38 -2.38 -9.31
CA PRO A 177 -8.70 -2.88 -9.71
C PRO A 177 -9.57 -3.33 -8.54
N TYR A 178 -9.00 -3.61 -7.37
CA TYR A 178 -9.76 -3.97 -6.17
C TYR A 178 -10.22 -2.70 -5.46
N LEU A 179 -9.35 -1.69 -5.34
CA LEU A 179 -9.74 -0.40 -4.78
C LEU A 179 -10.76 0.33 -5.65
N THR A 180 -10.62 0.30 -6.98
CA THR A 180 -11.53 1.01 -7.91
C THR A 180 -12.96 0.46 -7.88
N ARG A 181 -13.20 -0.72 -7.29
CA ARG A 181 -14.57 -1.24 -7.07
C ARG A 181 -15.24 -0.64 -5.84
N LEU A 182 -14.47 -0.04 -4.94
CA LEU A 182 -15.01 0.60 -3.74
C LEU A 182 -15.64 1.94 -4.13
N PRO A 183 -16.67 2.39 -3.40
CA PRO A 183 -17.25 3.71 -3.62
C PRO A 183 -16.18 4.80 -3.51
N HIS A 184 -16.05 5.62 -4.55
CA HIS A 184 -15.28 6.85 -4.52
C HIS A 184 -16.00 7.88 -3.65
N ASN A 185 -15.25 8.57 -2.79
CA ASN A 185 -15.78 9.64 -1.93
C ASN A 185 -15.45 11.03 -2.44
N ASP A 186 -14.79 11.14 -3.60
CA ASP A 186 -14.65 12.43 -4.25
C ASP A 186 -16.03 12.89 -4.72
N PRO A 187 -16.47 14.10 -4.33
CA PRO A 187 -17.57 14.73 -5.04
C PRO A 187 -17.12 14.84 -6.51
N ASP A 188 -17.98 14.41 -7.43
CA ASP A 188 -17.75 14.61 -8.87
C ASP A 188 -17.23 16.04 -9.09
N PRO A 189 -16.13 16.22 -9.85
CA PRO A 189 -15.67 17.55 -10.17
C PRO A 189 -16.81 18.27 -10.90
N ALA A 190 -17.34 19.31 -10.25
CA ALA A 190 -18.38 20.16 -10.79
C ALA A 190 -17.92 20.91 -12.05
#